data_AF-A0A9N9K2Z3-F1
#
_entry.id   AF-A0A9N9K2Z3-F1
#
_cell.length_a   1.000
_cell.length_b   1.000
_cell.length_c   1.000
_cell.angle_alpha   90.00
_cell.angle_beta   90.00
_cell.angle_gamma   90.00
#
_symmetry.space_group_name_H-M   'P 1'
#
loop_
_entity.id
_entity.type
_entity.pdbx_description
1 polymer ?
#
loop_
_entity_poly.entity_id
_entity_poly.type
_entity_poly.pdbx_seq_one_letter_code
_entity_poly.pdbx_strand_id
1 'polypeptide(L)'
;AKLYRQGMATQRWDFGNIKKNSSDPIHDPAPCNRPNLPHFQINIPVGEVFWDPPFPIPPGYVSIIPPVVTINNFTIDLYLIQQVALEAEM
;
A
#
# COMPACT_ATOMS: atom_id res chain seq x y z
N ALA A 1 -2.47 5.63 10.05
CA ALA A 1 -1.87 6.26 8.85
C ALA A 1 -2.95 6.79 7.89
N LYS A 2 -2.81 8.02 7.38
CA LYS A 2 -3.81 8.70 6.51
C LYS A 2 -3.18 8.84 5.12
N LEU A 3 -3.60 7.99 4.16
CA LEU A 3 -3.10 8.08 2.79
C LEU A 3 -3.84 9.24 2.09
N TYR A 4 -3.14 10.32 1.77
CA TYR A 4 -3.76 11.48 1.12
C TYR A 4 -3.72 11.30 -0.40
N ARG A 5 -4.89 11.29 -1.04
CA ARG A 5 -5.07 11.61 -2.47
C ARG A 5 -6.12 12.71 -2.57
N GLN A 6 -5.84 13.78 -3.31
CA GLN A 6 -6.82 14.83 -3.55
C GLN A 6 -8.04 14.25 -4.28
N GLY A 7 -9.25 14.58 -3.80
CA GLY A 7 -10.52 14.22 -4.45
C GLY A 7 -11.16 12.89 -4.01
N MET A 8 -10.54 12.10 -3.14
CA MET A 8 -11.16 10.88 -2.58
C MET A 8 -11.68 11.09 -1.16
N ALA A 9 -12.82 10.47 -0.82
CA ALA A 9 -13.30 10.42 0.56
C ALA A 9 -12.23 9.80 1.46
N THR A 10 -12.10 10.31 2.69
CA THR A 10 -11.08 9.84 3.65
C THR A 10 -11.19 8.32 3.82
N GLN A 11 -10.17 7.58 3.39
CA GLN A 11 -10.09 6.14 3.60
C GLN A 11 -9.31 5.86 4.89
N ARG A 12 -9.94 5.14 5.81
CA ARG A 12 -9.26 4.56 6.98
C ARG A 12 -8.85 3.14 6.61
N TRP A 13 -7.58 2.84 6.87
CA TRP A 13 -7.05 1.50 6.77
C TRP A 13 -7.19 0.84 8.13
N ASP A 14 -7.83 -0.33 8.14
CA ASP A 14 -7.80 -1.23 9.28
C ASP A 14 -6.56 -2.10 9.11
N PHE A 15 -5.59 -1.91 10.01
CA PHE A 15 -4.32 -2.62 9.98
C PHE A 15 -4.40 -3.78 10.98
N GLY A 16 -3.86 -4.93 10.57
CA GLY A 16 -3.58 -6.01 11.51
C GLY A 16 -4.43 -7.26 11.30
N ASN A 17 -5.68 -7.19 10.83
CA ASN A 17 -6.57 -8.36 10.79
C ASN A 17 -6.97 -8.81 9.37
N ILE A 18 -7.10 -10.12 9.17
CA ILE A 18 -7.66 -10.68 7.92
C ILE A 18 -9.14 -10.33 7.80
N LYS A 19 -9.88 -10.30 8.92
CA LYS A 19 -11.28 -9.87 8.94
C LYS A 19 -11.36 -8.36 9.20
N LYS A 20 -12.05 -7.67 8.31
CA LYS A 20 -12.32 -6.24 8.42
C LYS A 20 -13.10 -5.91 9.70
N ASN A 21 -12.64 -4.90 10.45
CA ASN A 21 -13.18 -4.41 11.72
C ASN A 21 -13.17 -5.41 12.87
N SER A 22 -12.37 -6.48 12.77
CA SER A 22 -12.22 -7.40 13.89
C SER A 22 -11.33 -6.77 14.95
N SER A 23 -11.67 -7.00 16.22
CA SER A 23 -10.85 -6.63 17.37
C SER A 23 -10.65 -7.82 18.31
N ASP A 24 -10.90 -9.05 17.83
CA ASP A 24 -10.77 -10.28 18.62
C ASP A 24 -9.33 -10.79 18.56
N PRO A 25 -8.52 -10.60 19.61
CA PRO A 25 -7.12 -10.99 19.60
C PRO A 25 -6.91 -12.50 19.78
N ILE A 26 -7.97 -13.27 20.12
CA ILE A 26 -7.89 -14.68 20.49
C ILE A 26 -8.27 -15.57 19.30
N HIS A 27 -9.39 -15.28 18.64
CA HIS A 27 -9.88 -16.09 17.51
C HIS A 27 -9.60 -15.46 16.15
N ASP A 28 -9.10 -14.22 16.12
CA ASP A 28 -8.66 -13.52 14.93
C ASP A 28 -7.39 -12.70 15.22
N PRO A 29 -6.32 -13.36 15.73
CA PRO A 29 -5.09 -12.67 16.07
C PRO A 29 -4.57 -11.94 14.84
N ALA A 30 -4.09 -10.71 15.02
CA ALA A 30 -3.55 -9.91 13.95
C ALA A 30 -2.42 -10.67 13.24
N PRO A 31 -2.63 -11.26 12.05
CA PRO A 31 -1.65 -12.16 11.49
C PRO A 31 -0.49 -11.38 10.87
N CYS A 32 -0.62 -10.06 10.77
CA CYS A 32 0.44 -9.13 10.43
C CYS A 32 1.33 -8.84 11.66
N ASN A 33 2.16 -9.81 12.04
CA ASN A 33 2.98 -9.74 13.26
C ASN A 33 4.49 -9.79 13.03
N ARG A 34 4.93 -9.93 11.78
CA ARG A 34 6.33 -9.89 11.37
C ARG A 34 6.44 -9.38 9.92
N PRO A 35 7.60 -8.84 9.52
CA PRO A 35 7.80 -8.39 8.16
C PRO A 35 7.85 -9.58 7.18
N ASN A 36 7.65 -9.27 5.90
CA ASN A 36 7.74 -10.17 4.75
C ASN A 36 6.71 -11.31 4.74
N LEU A 37 5.55 -11.11 5.35
CA LEU A 37 4.44 -12.05 5.21
C LEU A 37 3.72 -11.83 3.86
N PRO A 38 3.66 -12.82 2.95
CA PRO A 38 3.12 -12.63 1.61
C PRO A 38 1.66 -12.14 1.57
N HIS A 39 0.84 -12.56 2.53
CA HIS A 39 -0.56 -12.14 2.64
C HIS A 39 -0.74 -10.68 3.11
N PHE A 40 0.34 -10.04 3.57
CA PHE A 40 0.35 -8.66 4.07
C PHE A 40 1.28 -7.76 3.26
N GLN A 41 1.58 -8.15 2.02
CA GLN A 41 2.32 -7.34 1.08
C GLN A 41 1.39 -6.85 -0.04
N ILE A 42 1.53 -5.57 -0.38
CA ILE A 42 0.90 -4.97 -1.56
C ILE A 42 2.00 -4.69 -2.57
N ASN A 43 1.93 -5.34 -3.72
CA ASN A 43 2.86 -5.11 -4.82
C ASN A 43 2.20 -4.17 -5.83
N ILE A 44 2.81 -3.00 -6.04
CA ILE A 44 2.37 -2.03 -7.03
C ILE A 44 3.38 -2.03 -8.17
N PRO A 45 2.99 -2.39 -9.41
CA PRO A 45 3.88 -2.32 -10.56
C PRO A 45 4.42 -0.90 -10.73
N VAL A 46 5.71 -0.78 -11.04
CA VAL A 46 6.34 0.54 -11.19
C VAL A 46 5.65 1.38 -12.27
N GLY A 47 5.18 0.77 -13.35
CA GLY A 47 4.42 1.45 -14.41
C GLY A 47 3.14 2.12 -13.90
N GLU A 48 2.46 1.54 -12.91
CA GLU A 48 1.24 2.11 -12.30
C GLU A 48 1.56 3.32 -11.42
N VAL A 49 2.74 3.33 -10.78
CA VAL A 49 3.17 4.45 -9.93
C VAL A 49 3.50 5.70 -10.75
N PHE A 50 4.14 5.50 -11.91
CA PHE A 50 4.52 6.58 -12.83
C PHE A 50 3.51 6.79 -13.97
N TRP A 51 2.28 6.28 -13.82
CA TRP A 51 1.23 6.45 -14.80
C TRP A 51 0.69 7.89 -14.77
N ASP A 52 1.08 8.70 -15.76
CA ASP A 52 0.66 10.10 -15.90
C ASP A 52 0.42 10.45 -17.39
N PRO A 53 -0.67 9.96 -17.99
CA PRO A 53 -0.95 10.19 -19.40
C PRO A 53 -1.53 11.58 -19.65
N PRO A 54 -1.22 12.21 -20.80
CA PRO A 54 -1.92 13.40 -21.23
C PRO A 54 -3.39 13.08 -21.58
N PHE A 55 -4.25 14.09 -21.58
CA PHE A 55 -5.63 13.96 -22.06
C PHE A 55 -5.77 14.56 -23.47
N PRO A 56 -6.35 13.83 -24.44
CA PRO A 56 -6.81 12.43 -24.36
C PRO A 56 -5.65 11.42 -24.31
N ILE A 57 -5.90 10.25 -23.73
CA ILE A 57 -4.88 9.20 -23.56
C ILE A 57 -4.52 8.62 -24.95
N PRO A 58 -3.24 8.67 -25.38
CA PRO A 58 -2.82 8.08 -26.64
C PRO A 58 -2.96 6.56 -26.65
N PRO A 59 -3.34 5.93 -27.78
CA PRO A 59 -3.29 4.48 -27.91
C PRO A 59 -1.88 3.94 -27.64
N GLY A 60 -1.76 2.98 -26.74
CA GLY A 60 -0.48 2.36 -26.39
C GLY A 60 0.45 3.22 -25.54
N TYR A 61 -0.07 4.22 -24.80
CA TYR A 61 0.73 4.97 -23.84
C TYR A 61 1.46 4.05 -22.85
N VAL A 62 2.75 4.32 -22.65
CA VAL A 62 3.62 3.62 -21.70
C VAL A 62 4.15 4.65 -20.70
N SER A 63 4.09 4.32 -19.41
CA SER A 63 4.60 5.18 -18.34
C SER A 63 6.09 5.46 -18.50
N ILE A 64 6.49 6.71 -18.24
CA ILE A 64 7.90 7.11 -18.25
C ILE A 64 8.48 6.81 -16.86
N ILE A 65 9.25 5.73 -16.76
CA ILE A 65 9.90 5.32 -15.52
C ILE A 65 11.30 5.98 -15.45
N PRO A 66 11.65 6.67 -14.35
CA PRO A 66 12.99 7.22 -14.18
C PRO A 66 14.06 6.11 -14.25
N PRO A 67 15.20 6.31 -14.97
CA PRO A 67 16.21 5.26 -15.15
C PRO A 67 16.83 4.72 -13.85
N VAL A 68 16.79 5.51 -12.76
CA VAL A 68 17.26 5.10 -11.43
C VAL A 68 16.37 4.03 -10.78
N VAL A 69 15.12 3.90 -11.22
CA VAL A 69 14.16 2.92 -10.71
C VAL A 69 14.30 1.64 -11.52
N THR A 70 15.07 0.68 -11.00
CA THR A 70 15.37 -0.60 -11.68
C THR A 70 14.53 -1.77 -11.17
N ILE A 71 13.60 -1.53 -10.25
CA ILE A 71 12.72 -2.55 -9.66
C ILE A 71 11.47 -2.76 -10.53
N ASN A 72 10.84 -3.92 -10.41
CA ASN A 72 9.61 -4.22 -11.14
C ASN A 72 8.35 -3.77 -10.38
N ASN A 73 8.37 -3.85 -9.05
CA ASN A 73 7.27 -3.47 -8.17
C ASN A 73 7.79 -2.68 -6.98
N PHE A 74 7.00 -1.72 -6.52
CA PHE A 74 7.09 -1.21 -5.15
C PHE A 74 6.29 -2.15 -4.25
N THR A 75 6.98 -2.81 -3.32
CA THR A 75 6.34 -3.66 -2.31
C THR A 75 6.11 -2.86 -1.04
N ILE A 76 4.85 -2.70 -0.67
CA ILE A 76 4.44 -2.13 0.61
C ILE A 76 4.20 -3.30 1.57
N ASP A 77 4.98 -3.33 2.64
CA ASP A 77 4.79 -4.28 3.74
C ASP A 77 3.90 -3.64 4.81
N LEU A 78 2.72 -4.20 5.02
CA LEU A 78 1.75 -3.65 5.99
C LEU A 78 2.26 -3.73 7.43
N TYR A 79 3.17 -4.65 7.76
CA TYR A 79 3.77 -4.72 9.08
C TYR A 79 4.66 -3.50 9.33
N LEU A 80 5.46 -3.11 8.34
CA LEU A 80 6.31 -1.91 8.46
C LEU A 80 5.47 -0.64 8.58
N ILE A 81 4.38 -0.54 7.81
CA ILE A 81 3.43 0.58 7.93
C ILE A 81 2.79 0.62 9.32
N GLN A 82 2.43 -0.54 9.89
CA GLN A 82 1.88 -0.64 11.24
C GLN A 82 2.90 -0.13 12.28
N GLN A 83 4.18 -0.50 12.19
CA GLN A 83 5.21 -0.01 13.11
C GLN A 83 5.37 1.51 13.04
N VAL A 84 5.46 2.09 11.82
CA VAL A 84 5.55 3.55 11.64
C VAL A 84 4.32 4.27 12.21
N ALA A 85 3.12 3.68 12.06
CA ALA A 85 1.90 4.26 12.62
C ALA A 85 1.89 4.22 14.15
N LEU A 86 2.32 3.12 14.76
CA LEU A 86 2.45 2.99 16.22
C LEU A 86 3.49 3.96 16.78
N GLU A 87 4.62 4.14 16.09
CA GLU A 87 5.65 5.12 16.46
C GLU A 87 5.14 6.56 16.41
N ALA A 88 4.29 6.91 15.44
CA ALA A 88 3.73 8.25 15.30
C ALA A 88 2.61 8.57 16.31
N GLU A 89 2.08 7.57 17.02
CA GLU A 89 1.07 7.74 18.08
C GLU A 89 1.69 7.84 19.49
N MET A 90 3.00 7.62 19.62
CA MET A 90 3.78 7.87 20.84
C MET A 90 4.23 9.32 20.92
#